data_AF-A0A926LH05-F1
#
_entry.id   AF-A0A926LH05-F1
#
_cell.length_a   1.000
_cell.length_b   1.000
_cell.length_c   1.000
_cell.angle_alpha   90.00
_cell.angle_beta   90.00
_cell.angle_gamma   90.00
#
_symmetry.space_group_name_H-M   'P 1'
#
loop_
_entity.id
_entity.type
_entity.pdbx_description
1 polymer ?
#
loop_
_entity_poly.entity_id
_entity_poly.type
_entity_poly.pdbx_seq_one_letter_code
_entity_poly.pdbx_strand_id
1 'polypeptide(L)'
;MIEMNIIPTRLALQVIRDGDGLWDTRTIDLELGRRGACIEGSVLPDLRQLAERLLIQEDSSEPHGTGPRWRLTALGAAWLESNAGDSD
;
A
#
# COMPACT_ATOMS: atom_id res chain seq x y z
N MET A 1 6.67 -9.68 -20.83
CA MET A 1 6.79 -8.27 -20.42
C MET A 1 6.58 -8.26 -18.93
N ILE A 2 7.55 -7.80 -18.14
CA ILE A 2 7.38 -7.68 -16.69
C ILE A 2 6.56 -6.40 -16.52
N GLU A 3 5.32 -6.51 -16.04
CA GLU A 3 4.53 -5.36 -15.59
C GLU A 3 5.32 -4.69 -14.46
N MET A 4 5.83 -3.47 -14.70
CA MET A 4 6.69 -2.79 -13.74
C MET A 4 5.95 -1.58 -13.19
N ASN A 5 5.30 -1.77 -12.04
CA ASN A 5 4.71 -0.66 -11.31
C ASN A 5 5.83 0.22 -10.73
N ILE A 6 5.69 1.53 -10.89
CA ILE A 6 6.58 2.52 -10.26
C ILE A 6 5.82 3.15 -9.11
N ILE A 7 5.82 2.45 -7.97
CA ILE A 7 5.11 2.87 -6.76
C ILE A 7 6.13 3.12 -5.66
N PRO A 8 6.40 4.39 -5.30
CA PRO A 8 7.26 4.71 -4.17
C PRO A 8 6.72 4.06 -2.89
N THR A 9 7.55 3.29 -2.17
CA THR A 9 7.15 2.63 -0.90
C THR A 9 6.52 3.63 0.07
N ARG A 10 7.09 4.84 0.18
CA ARG A 10 6.55 5.91 1.02
C ARG A 10 5.13 6.29 0.62
N LEU A 11 4.86 6.42 -0.68
CA LEU A 11 3.54 6.77 -1.19
C LEU A 11 2.52 5.66 -0.90
N ALA A 12 2.90 4.39 -1.15
CA ALA A 12 2.06 3.24 -0.84
C ALA A 12 1.66 3.20 0.64
N LEU A 13 2.63 3.35 1.54
CA LEU A 13 2.37 3.34 2.98
C LEU A 13 1.52 4.54 3.43
N GLN A 14 1.69 5.72 2.84
CA GLN A 14 0.84 6.88 3.12
C GLN A 14 -0.61 6.63 2.70
N VAL A 15 -0.84 6.10 1.50
CA VAL A 15 -2.19 5.77 1.02
C VAL A 15 -2.86 4.74 1.95
N ILE A 16 -2.13 3.70 2.34
CA ILE A 16 -2.64 2.65 3.23
C ILE A 16 -2.94 3.19 4.63
N ARG A 17 -2.10 4.09 5.15
CA ARG A 17 -2.35 4.81 6.40
C ARG A 17 -3.64 5.62 6.33
N ASP A 18 -3.82 6.38 5.25
CA ASP A 18 -4.97 7.26 5.06
C ASP A 18 -6.27 6.45 4.93
N GLY A 19 -6.19 5.20 4.46
CA GLY A 19 -7.30 4.25 4.41
C GLY A 19 -7.66 3.57 5.72
N ASP A 20 -6.85 3.69 6.78
CA ASP A 20 -7.06 3.18 8.14
C ASP A 20 -7.59 1.72 8.23
N GLY A 21 -7.11 0.83 7.33
CA GLY A 21 -7.55 -0.56 7.30
C GLY A 21 -8.93 -0.80 6.67
N LEU A 22 -9.58 0.22 6.12
CA LEU A 22 -10.90 0.13 5.49
C LEU A 22 -10.83 -0.07 3.97
N TRP A 23 -9.71 0.31 3.34
CA TRP A 23 -9.56 0.29 1.90
C TRP A 23 -9.09 -1.06 1.38
N ASP A 24 -9.81 -1.53 0.36
CA ASP A 24 -9.43 -2.69 -0.43
C ASP A 24 -8.32 -2.37 -1.45
N THR A 25 -7.77 -3.41 -2.08
CA THR A 25 -6.74 -3.30 -3.12
C THR A 25 -7.13 -2.31 -4.23
N ARG A 26 -8.40 -2.30 -4.65
CA ARG A 26 -8.87 -1.44 -5.75
C ARG A 26 -8.91 0.02 -5.35
N THR A 27 -9.35 0.32 -4.14
CA THR A 27 -9.40 1.67 -3.60
C THR A 27 -7.99 2.24 -3.46
N ILE A 28 -7.04 1.42 -2.99
CA ILE A 28 -5.62 1.78 -2.89
C ILE A 28 -5.02 2.05 -4.27
N ASP A 29 -5.29 1.18 -5.25
CA ASP A 29 -4.85 1.33 -6.64
C ASP A 29 -5.27 2.68 -7.25
N LEU A 30 -6.56 3.00 -7.13
CA LEU A 30 -7.12 4.26 -7.61
C LEU A 30 -6.50 5.49 -6.93
N GLU A 31 -6.30 5.41 -5.60
CA GLU A 31 -5.73 6.52 -4.85
C GLU A 31 -4.24 6.72 -5.16
N LEU A 32 -3.50 5.65 -5.39
CA LEU A 32 -2.10 5.72 -5.84
C LEU A 32 -1.98 6.36 -7.22
N GLY A 33 -2.82 5.95 -8.17
CA GLY A 33 -2.90 6.57 -9.49
C GLY A 33 -3.26 8.06 -9.40
N ARG A 34 -4.22 8.42 -8.53
CA ARG A 34 -4.61 9.82 -8.28
C ARG A 34 -3.45 10.66 -7.73
N ARG A 35 -2.55 10.07 -6.95
CA ARG A 35 -1.34 10.72 -6.41
C ARG A 35 -0.13 10.66 -7.35
N GLY A 36 -0.31 10.14 -8.57
CA GLY A 36 0.71 10.15 -9.62
C GLY A 36 1.61 8.92 -9.66
N ALA A 37 1.24 7.82 -9.00
CA ALA A 37 1.93 6.54 -9.19
C ALA A 37 1.67 6.01 -10.61
N CYS A 38 2.70 5.44 -11.25
CA CYS A 38 2.56 4.77 -12.53
C CYS A 38 2.28 3.29 -12.29
N ILE A 39 1.06 2.85 -12.58
CA ILE A 39 0.59 1.48 -12.37
C ILE A 39 0.20 0.93 -13.74
N GLU A 40 0.99 0.01 -14.28
CA GLU A 40 0.75 -0.59 -15.60
C GLU A 40 -0.10 -1.86 -15.49
N GLY A 41 -0.18 -2.45 -14.30
CA GLY A 41 -0.92 -3.68 -14.02
C GLY A 41 -1.71 -3.61 -12.73
N SER A 42 -1.59 -4.63 -11.89
CA SER A 42 -2.21 -4.65 -10.55
C SER A 42 -1.23 -4.20 -9.48
N VAL A 43 -1.69 -3.43 -8.49
CA VAL A 43 -0.91 -3.10 -7.28
C VAL A 43 -0.77 -4.27 -6.29
N LEU A 44 -1.53 -5.35 -6.48
CA LEU A 44 -1.56 -6.48 -5.54
C LEU A 44 -0.18 -7.12 -5.27
N PRO A 45 0.68 -7.37 -6.28
CA PRO A 45 2.03 -7.91 -6.05
C PRO A 45 2.89 -6.97 -5.18
N ASP A 46 2.80 -5.64 -5.39
CA ASP A 46 3.52 -4.65 -4.58
C ASP A 46 3.01 -4.64 -3.13
N LEU A 47 1.69 -4.71 -2.92
CA LEU A 47 1.12 -4.81 -1.56
C LEU A 47 1.58 -6.09 -0.86
N ARG A 48 1.63 -7.22 -1.56
CA ARG A 48 2.16 -8.48 -0.99
C ARG A 48 3.62 -8.36 -0.58
N GLN A 49 4.47 -7.71 -1.39
CA GLN A 49 5.86 -7.47 -1.01
C GLN A 49 5.98 -6.58 0.24
N LEU A 50 5.12 -5.58 0.40
CA LEU A 50 5.09 -4.77 1.62
C LEU A 50 4.61 -5.57 2.84
N ALA A 51 3.68 -6.50 2.65
CA ALA A 51 3.20 -7.39 3.69
C ALA A 51 4.25 -8.43 4.12
N GLU A 52 4.99 -9.01 3.16
CA GLU A 52 6.14 -9.89 3.43
C GLU A 52 7.22 -9.18 4.26
N ARG A 53 7.37 -7.86 4.08
CA ARG A 53 8.26 -6.99 4.87
C ARG A 53 7.64 -6.53 6.19
N LEU A 54 6.45 -6.99 6.54
CA LEU A 54 5.70 -6.64 7.75
C LEU A 54 5.36 -5.14 7.88
N LEU A 55 5.39 -4.38 6.78
CA LEU A 55 5.06 -2.94 6.78
C LEU A 55 3.55 -2.70 6.73
N ILE A 56 2.82 -3.63 6.12
CA ILE A 56 1.37 -3.65 6.06
C ILE A 56 0.85 -5.04 6.39
N GLN A 57 -0.44 -5.14 6.68
CA GLN A 57 -1.12 -6.39 6.95
C GLN A 57 -2.35 -6.51 6.06
N GLU A 58 -2.53 -7.71 5.49
CA GLU A 58 -3.74 -8.10 4.81
C GLU A 58 -4.80 -8.52 5.83
N ASP A 59 -6.00 -7.95 5.73
CA ASP A 59 -7.19 -8.38 6.46
C ASP A 59 -8.19 -9.00 5.47
N SER A 60 -8.25 -10.33 5.51
CA SER A 60 -9.12 -11.16 4.67
C SER A 60 -10.39 -11.62 5.43
N SER A 61 -10.70 -11.04 6.60
CA SER A 61 -11.81 -11.46 7.45
C SER A 61 -13.20 -11.03 6.96
N GLU A 62 -13.28 -10.08 6.02
CA GLU A 62 -14.54 -9.56 5.49
C GLU A 62 -15.18 -10.45 4.41
N PRO A 63 -16.53 -10.45 4.29
CA PRO A 63 -17.26 -11.37 3.43
C PRO A 63 -17.06 -11.04 1.94
N HIS A 64 -16.44 -11.98 1.23
CA HIS A 64 -16.56 -12.30 -0.20
C HIS A 64 -17.23 -11.22 -1.08
N GLY A 65 -16.42 -10.35 -1.71
CA GLY A 65 -16.88 -9.49 -2.81
C GLY A 65 -16.00 -8.26 -3.07
N THR A 66 -15.33 -7.72 -2.05
CA THR A 66 -14.53 -6.48 -2.13
C THR A 66 -13.02 -6.73 -2.21
N GLY A 67 -12.57 -7.97 -1.96
CA GLY A 67 -11.15 -8.29 -1.86
C GLY A 67 -10.57 -7.96 -0.48
N PRO A 68 -9.28 -8.26 -0.23
CA PRO A 68 -8.67 -8.01 1.06
C PRO A 68 -8.56 -6.51 1.34
N ARG A 69 -8.71 -6.14 2.62
CA ARG A 69 -8.36 -4.82 3.12
C ARG A 69 -6.92 -4.78 3.58
N TRP A 70 -6.33 -3.60 3.56
CA TRP A 70 -4.92 -3.43 3.93
C TRP A 70 -4.77 -2.40 5.03
N ARG A 71 -4.02 -2.77 6.06
CA ARG A 71 -3.75 -1.91 7.21
C ARG A 71 -2.26 -1.67 7.36
N LEU A 72 -1.90 -0.45 7.75
CA LEU A 72 -0.53 -0.14 8.14
C LEU A 72 -0.19 -0.81 9.48
N THR A 73 0.97 -1.46 9.58
CA THR A 73 1.45 -2.01 10.85
C THR A 73 2.16 -0.92 11.66
N ALA A 74 2.44 -1.20 12.95
CA ALA A 74 3.29 -0.34 13.75
C ALA A 74 4.69 -0.16 13.13
N LEU A 75 5.24 -1.21 12.50
CA LEU A 75 6.52 -1.13 11.79
C LEU A 75 6.44 -0.23 10.55
N GLY A 76 5.37 -0.35 9.76
CA GLY A 76 5.13 0.53 8.61
C GLY A 76 4.98 2.01 9.01
N ALA A 77 4.30 2.27 10.13
CA ALA A 77 4.19 3.61 10.69
C ALA A 77 5.56 4.17 11.09
N ALA A 78 6.36 3.41 11.84
CA ALA A 78 7.71 3.82 12.24
C ALA A 78 8.63 4.05 11.02
N TRP A 79 8.49 3.23 9.97
CA TRP A 79 9.23 3.40 8.72
C TRP A 79 8.88 4.73 8.02
N LEU A 80 7.60 5.10 7.98
CA LEU A 80 7.14 6.38 7.41
C LEU A 80 7.69 7.58 8.15
N GLU A 81 7.76 7.51 9.48
CA GLU A 81 8.29 8.56 10.34
C GLU A 81 9.81 8.69 10.19
N SER A 82 10.53 7.57 10.16
CA SER A 82 12.00 7.56 10.03
C SER A 82 12.46 8.10 8.67
N ASN A 83 11.75 7.77 7.59
CA ASN A 83 12.03 8.28 6.24
C ASN A 83 11.35 9.63 5.93
N ALA A 84 10.76 10.31 6.93
CA ALA A 84 10.33 11.69 6.79
C ALA A 84 11.49 12.68 7.05
N GLY A 85 12.61 12.19 7.58
CA GLY A 85 13.78 13.00 7.97
C GLY A 85 14.89 13.12 6.91
N ASP A 86 14.82 12.39 5.78
CA ASP A 86 15.76 12.56 4.66
C ASP A 86 15.30 13.75 3.80
N SER A 87 15.49 14.93 4.36
CA SER A 87 15.48 16.22 3.66
C SER A 87 16.65 17.00 4.25
N ASP A 88 17.85 16.62 3.82
CA ASP A 88 19.07 17.44 3.91
C ASP A 88 19.49 17.85 2.49
#